data_AF-A0A659UU70-F1
#
_entry.id   AF-A0A659UU70-F1
#
_cell.length_a   1.000
_cell.length_b   1.000
_cell.length_c   1.000
_cell.angle_alpha   90.00
_cell.angle_beta   90.00
_cell.angle_gamma   90.00
#
_symmetry.space_group_name_H-M   'P 1'
#
loop_
_entity.id
_entity.type
_entity.pdbx_description
1 polymer ?
#
loop_
_entity_poly.entity_id
_entity_poly.type
_entity_poly.pdbx_seq_one_letter_code
_entity_poly.pdbx_strand_id
1 'polypeptide(L)'
;DMDKAAIRIAAAVVAREKIAIFGDYDVDGAASSALLKRFLAHFSVPSEIYIPDRIFEGYGPNPDAMRELVSRGATLIVTVDCGTNSAAAVEAAKEAGADVVVLDHHQVRGALPAAHAVVNPNRDDDLSGQGHLCAAGVVFLALVQTAKVLRAMTDAAPPDLLSLLDLVALATVCDVVPLTGVNRA
;
A
#
# COMPACT_ATOMS: atom_id res chain seq x y z
N ASP A 1 8.17 9.26 -2.08
CA ASP A 1 8.61 8.36 -0.98
C ASP A 1 8.80 6.87 -1.33
N MET A 2 8.91 6.48 -2.60
CA MET A 2 8.97 5.06 -2.98
C MET A 2 10.06 4.27 -2.24
N ASP A 3 11.29 4.81 -2.18
CA ASP A 3 12.40 4.14 -1.49
C ASP A 3 12.16 3.97 0.01
N LYS A 4 11.58 4.98 0.66
CA LYS A 4 11.28 4.96 2.09
C LYS A 4 10.23 3.89 2.43
N ALA A 5 9.18 3.80 1.61
CA ALA A 5 8.17 2.74 1.73
C ALA A 5 8.78 1.34 1.55
N ALA A 6 9.55 1.14 0.48
CA ALA A 6 10.17 -0.15 0.17
C ALA A 6 11.14 -0.61 1.26
N ILE A 7 11.96 0.29 1.80
CA ILE A 7 12.87 -0.01 2.92
C ILE A 7 12.08 -0.43 4.17
N ARG A 8 10.99 0.27 4.51
CA ARG A 8 10.20 -0.04 5.70
C ARG A 8 9.48 -1.39 5.58
N ILE A 9 8.90 -1.68 4.42
CA ILE A 9 8.23 -2.96 4.14
C ILE A 9 9.27 -4.09 4.15
N ALA A 10 10.43 -3.90 3.52
CA ALA A 10 11.50 -4.90 3.54
C ALA A 10 12.00 -5.18 4.97
N ALA A 11 12.16 -4.15 5.80
CA ALA A 11 12.51 -4.30 7.21
C ALA A 11 11.46 -5.12 7.99
N ALA A 12 10.17 -4.85 7.77
CA ALA A 12 9.08 -5.63 8.37
C ALA A 12 9.11 -7.10 7.95
N VAL A 13 9.40 -7.36 6.67
CA VAL A 13 9.54 -8.72 6.13
C VAL A 13 10.69 -9.47 6.81
N VAL A 14 11.87 -8.84 6.91
CA VAL A 14 13.05 -9.44 7.55
C VAL A 14 12.80 -9.69 9.04
N ALA A 15 12.17 -8.75 9.74
CA ALA A 15 11.84 -8.85 11.15
C ALA A 15 10.63 -9.76 11.43
N ARG A 16 9.93 -10.24 10.39
CA ARG A 16 8.66 -10.99 10.49
C ARG A 16 7.61 -10.27 11.35
N GLU A 17 7.54 -8.95 11.20
CA GLU A 17 6.50 -8.13 11.82
C GLU A 17 5.10 -8.58 11.35
N LYS A 18 4.09 -8.41 12.20
CA LYS A 18 2.70 -8.57 11.77
C LYS A 18 2.29 -7.30 11.01
N ILE A 19 1.90 -7.47 9.76
CA ILE A 19 1.51 -6.36 8.87
C ILE A 19 0.00 -6.38 8.63
N ALA A 20 -0.68 -5.26 8.86
CA ALA A 20 -2.05 -5.10 8.39
C ALA A 20 -2.07 -4.40 7.03
N ILE A 21 -2.92 -4.87 6.13
CA ILE A 21 -3.18 -4.29 4.81
C ILE A 21 -4.55 -3.65 4.90
N PHE A 22 -4.62 -2.32 4.84
CA PHE A 22 -5.88 -1.59 4.81
C PHE A 22 -6.19 -1.23 3.35
N GLY A 23 -7.21 -1.84 2.76
CA GLY A 23 -7.57 -1.62 1.36
C GLY A 23 -8.91 -0.92 1.17
N ASP A 24 -9.13 -0.38 -0.02
CA ASP A 24 -10.47 0.05 -0.45
C ASP A 24 -11.31 -1.14 -0.98
N TYR A 25 -12.63 -0.96 -1.02
CA TYR A 25 -13.60 -2.01 -1.35
C TYR A 25 -13.83 -2.22 -2.85
N ASP A 26 -13.35 -1.32 -3.71
CA ASP A 26 -13.50 -1.47 -5.14
C ASP A 26 -12.46 -2.44 -5.74
N VAL A 27 -12.43 -2.54 -7.07
CA VAL A 27 -11.55 -3.49 -7.75
C VAL A 27 -10.07 -3.10 -7.62
N ASP A 28 -9.74 -1.81 -7.61
CA ASP A 28 -8.35 -1.37 -7.49
C ASP A 28 -7.83 -1.62 -6.06
N GLY A 29 -8.62 -1.26 -5.05
CA GLY A 29 -8.31 -1.54 -3.65
C GLY A 29 -8.22 -3.04 -3.34
N ALA A 30 -9.12 -3.85 -3.87
CA ALA A 30 -9.09 -5.31 -3.70
C ALA A 30 -7.88 -5.95 -4.40
N ALA A 31 -7.57 -5.55 -5.64
CA ALA A 31 -6.41 -6.04 -6.38
C ALA A 31 -5.10 -5.63 -5.69
N SER A 32 -4.99 -4.38 -5.27
CA SER A 32 -3.87 -3.84 -4.50
C SER A 32 -3.63 -4.63 -3.21
N SER A 33 -4.71 -4.93 -2.48
CA SER A 33 -4.65 -5.73 -1.26
C SER A 33 -4.15 -7.15 -1.54
N ALA A 34 -4.65 -7.77 -2.62
CA ALA A 34 -4.25 -9.10 -3.03
C ALA A 34 -2.77 -9.17 -3.46
N LEU A 35 -2.27 -8.16 -4.19
CA LEU A 35 -0.87 -8.05 -4.59
C LEU A 35 0.06 -8.06 -3.37
N LEU A 36 -0.20 -7.16 -2.42
CA LEU A 36 0.61 -7.07 -1.20
C LEU A 36 0.49 -8.34 -0.35
N LYS A 37 -0.72 -8.91 -0.22
CA LYS A 37 -0.94 -10.16 0.52
C LYS A 37 -0.15 -11.32 -0.05
N ARG A 38 -0.16 -11.49 -1.38
CA ARG A 38 0.59 -12.55 -2.08
C ARG A 38 2.10 -12.36 -1.93
N PHE A 39 2.58 -11.13 -2.02
CA PHE A 39 3.97 -10.79 -1.77
C PHE A 39 4.42 -11.17 -0.36
N LEU A 40 3.67 -10.75 0.67
CA LEU A 40 3.99 -11.07 2.06
C LEU A 40 3.90 -12.59 2.33
N ALA A 41 2.95 -13.28 1.72
CA ALA A 41 2.81 -14.73 1.84
C ALA A 41 4.00 -15.50 1.26
N HIS A 42 4.58 -15.04 0.15
CA HIS A 42 5.82 -15.60 -0.43
C HIS A 42 6.96 -15.62 0.60
N PHE A 43 7.07 -14.56 1.41
CA PHE A 43 8.07 -14.46 2.49
C PHE A 43 7.60 -15.04 3.83
N SER A 44 6.44 -15.71 3.88
CA SER A 44 5.85 -16.26 5.10
C SER A 44 5.62 -15.22 6.21
N VAL A 45 5.32 -13.98 5.83
CA VAL A 45 5.07 -12.88 6.78
C VAL A 45 3.59 -12.86 7.18
N PRO A 46 3.27 -12.88 8.49
CA PRO A 46 1.89 -12.78 8.97
C PRO A 46 1.26 -11.47 8.53
N SER A 47 0.09 -11.57 7.90
CA SER A 47 -0.64 -10.39 7.45
C SER A 47 -2.16 -10.57 7.53
N GLU A 48 -2.89 -9.50 7.81
CA GLU A 48 -4.35 -9.45 7.72
C GLU A 48 -4.78 -8.38 6.72
N ILE A 49 -5.81 -8.67 5.91
CA ILE A 49 -6.46 -7.66 5.07
C ILE A 49 -7.65 -7.12 5.84
N TYR A 50 -7.79 -5.81 5.85
CA TYR A 50 -8.92 -5.08 6.38
C TYR A 50 -9.51 -4.21 5.27
N ILE A 51 -10.78 -4.44 4.97
CA ILE A 51 -11.57 -3.62 4.05
C ILE A 51 -12.69 -3.02 4.88
N PRO A 52 -12.83 -1.69 4.97
CA PRO A 52 -13.84 -1.06 5.81
C PRO A 52 -15.24 -1.35 5.29
N ASP A 53 -16.20 -1.53 6.20
CA ASP A 53 -17.60 -1.55 5.80
C ASP A 53 -18.06 -0.14 5.42
N ARG A 54 -18.32 0.07 4.14
CA ARG A 54 -18.69 1.38 3.60
C ARG A 54 -19.94 1.99 4.27
N ILE A 55 -20.88 1.17 4.72
CA ILE A 55 -22.14 1.64 5.31
C ILE A 55 -21.92 2.11 6.75
N PHE A 56 -21.13 1.37 7.52
CA PHE A 56 -20.97 1.62 8.96
C PHE A 56 -19.75 2.48 9.29
N GLU A 57 -18.66 2.33 8.53
CA GLU A 57 -17.37 2.97 8.81
C GLU A 57 -17.06 4.13 7.84
N GLY A 58 -17.74 4.18 6.71
CA GLY A 58 -17.51 5.17 5.66
C GLY A 58 -16.37 4.79 4.71
N TYR A 59 -15.73 5.80 4.12
CA TYR A 59 -14.70 5.62 3.09
C TYR A 59 -13.29 5.73 3.66
N GLY A 60 -12.45 4.74 3.36
CA GLY A 60 -11.02 4.73 3.68
C GLY A 60 -10.68 4.56 5.17
N PRO A 61 -9.39 4.75 5.53
CA PRO A 61 -8.90 4.56 6.90
C PRO A 61 -9.56 5.50 7.89
N ASN A 62 -10.01 4.96 9.02
CA ASN A 62 -10.55 5.70 10.15
C ASN A 62 -9.76 5.39 11.44
N PRO A 63 -9.73 6.32 12.44
CA PRO A 63 -8.95 6.14 13.66
C PRO A 63 -9.22 4.85 14.44
N ASP A 64 -10.49 4.41 14.50
CA ASP A 64 -10.88 3.27 15.33
C ASP A 64 -10.42 1.95 14.70
N ALA A 65 -10.63 1.77 13.40
CA ALA A 65 -10.11 0.63 12.65
C ALA A 65 -8.56 0.57 12.71
N MET A 66 -7.90 1.71 12.59
CA MET A 66 -6.43 1.78 12.69
C MET A 66 -5.94 1.33 14.07
N ARG A 67 -6.51 1.85 15.17
CA ARG A 67 -6.19 1.40 16.54
C ARG A 67 -6.52 -0.07 16.75
N GLU A 68 -7.62 -0.54 16.18
CA GLU A 68 -8.02 -1.95 16.29
C GLU A 68 -6.95 -2.86 15.67
N LEU A 69 -6.48 -2.56 14.46
CA LEU A 69 -5.42 -3.33 13.79
C LEU A 69 -4.14 -3.37 14.63
N VAL A 70 -3.76 -2.25 15.24
CA VAL A 70 -2.61 -2.21 16.16
C VAL A 70 -2.87 -3.05 17.42
N SER A 71 -4.07 -3.01 18.00
CA SER A 71 -4.42 -3.82 19.17
C SER A 71 -4.43 -5.34 18.87
N ARG A 72 -4.68 -5.71 17.62
CA ARG A 72 -4.51 -7.08 17.10
C ARG A 72 -3.05 -7.44 16.84
N GLY A 73 -2.11 -6.53 17.10
CA GLY A 73 -0.66 -6.75 17.07
C GLY A 73 0.03 -6.30 15.79
N ALA A 74 -0.63 -5.57 14.88
CA ALA A 74 0.05 -5.00 13.72
C ALA A 74 1.04 -3.90 14.17
N THR A 75 2.31 -4.02 13.77
CA THR A 75 3.36 -3.00 14.01
C THR A 75 3.62 -2.14 12.76
N LEU A 76 3.11 -2.59 11.61
CA LEU A 76 3.07 -1.86 10.36
C LEU A 76 1.68 -2.00 9.75
N ILE A 77 1.09 -0.86 9.35
CA ILE A 77 -0.12 -0.82 8.53
C ILE A 77 0.28 -0.27 7.16
N VAL A 78 -0.05 -1.00 6.09
CA VAL A 78 0.09 -0.52 4.72
C VAL A 78 -1.30 -0.22 4.18
N THR A 79 -1.60 1.06 3.94
CA THR A 79 -2.84 1.44 3.27
C THR A 79 -2.63 1.35 1.77
N VAL A 80 -3.58 0.75 1.06
CA VAL A 80 -3.55 0.61 -0.39
C VAL A 80 -4.84 1.17 -0.97
N ASP A 81 -4.69 1.95 -2.04
CA ASP A 81 -5.80 2.66 -2.70
C ASP A 81 -6.57 3.62 -1.78
N CYS A 82 -5.93 4.04 -0.70
CA CYS A 82 -6.49 4.98 0.26
C CYS A 82 -5.41 5.50 1.21
N GLY A 83 -5.77 6.50 2.02
CA GLY A 83 -4.96 6.96 3.14
C GLY A 83 -4.23 8.29 2.89
N THR A 84 -4.07 8.74 1.65
CA THR A 84 -3.42 10.04 1.34
C THR A 84 -4.07 11.21 2.04
N ASN A 85 -5.39 11.15 2.24
CA ASN A 85 -6.17 12.22 2.83
C ASN A 85 -6.64 11.88 4.26
N SER A 86 -6.10 10.83 4.89
CA SER A 86 -6.57 10.26 6.17
C SER A 86 -5.66 10.60 7.35
N ALA A 87 -5.30 11.88 7.53
CA ALA A 87 -4.36 12.32 8.56
C ALA A 87 -4.71 11.84 9.98
N ALA A 88 -5.98 11.94 10.38
CA ALA A 88 -6.42 11.49 11.70
C ALA A 88 -6.26 9.97 11.91
N ALA A 89 -6.48 9.17 10.87
CA ALA A 89 -6.34 7.71 10.94
C ALA A 89 -4.87 7.30 11.02
N VAL A 90 -4.01 7.97 10.25
CA VAL A 90 -2.55 7.76 10.30
C VAL A 90 -1.99 8.13 11.67
N GLU A 91 -2.40 9.26 12.24
CA GLU A 91 -1.95 9.67 13.58
C GLU A 91 -2.42 8.67 14.64
N ALA A 92 -3.66 8.20 14.56
CA ALA A 92 -4.19 7.23 15.53
C ALA A 92 -3.42 5.89 15.54
N ALA A 93 -2.98 5.38 14.37
CA ALA A 93 -2.11 4.21 14.30
C ALA A 93 -0.75 4.46 14.93
N LYS A 94 -0.16 5.62 14.66
CA LYS A 94 1.14 6.02 15.19
C LYS A 94 1.12 6.17 16.71
N GLU A 95 0.11 6.85 17.24
CA GLU A 95 -0.13 6.95 18.69
C GLU A 95 -0.35 5.58 19.34
N ALA A 96 -0.99 4.64 18.62
CA ALA A 96 -1.18 3.27 19.08
C ALA A 96 0.08 2.40 18.99
N GLY A 97 1.14 2.87 18.30
CA GLY A 97 2.43 2.19 18.24
C GLY A 97 2.75 1.45 16.94
N ALA A 98 2.05 1.76 15.84
CA ALA A 98 2.37 1.21 14.51
C ALA A 98 2.83 2.28 13.53
N ASP A 99 3.77 1.90 12.65
CA ASP A 99 4.09 2.71 11.48
C ASP A 99 2.99 2.58 10.43
N VAL A 100 2.82 3.62 9.61
CA VAL A 100 1.92 3.60 8.45
C VAL A 100 2.69 3.89 7.17
N VAL A 101 2.50 3.05 6.15
CA VAL A 101 2.92 3.31 4.76
C VAL A 101 1.66 3.47 3.91
N VAL A 102 1.56 4.58 3.19
CA VAL A 102 0.44 4.87 2.28
C VAL A 102 0.88 4.61 0.85
N LEU A 103 0.17 3.74 0.13
CA LEU A 103 0.32 3.47 -1.30
C LEU A 103 -1.00 3.80 -1.99
N ASP A 104 -1.07 4.95 -2.65
CA ASP A 104 -2.34 5.52 -3.09
C ASP A 104 -2.11 6.31 -4.40
N HIS A 105 -3.19 6.68 -5.06
CA HIS A 105 -3.18 7.45 -6.29
C HIS A 105 -4.23 8.57 -6.30
N HIS A 106 -5.06 8.68 -5.27
CA HIS A 106 -6.07 9.73 -5.18
C HIS A 106 -5.47 11.14 -5.22
N GLN A 107 -6.27 12.11 -5.66
CA GLN A 107 -5.89 13.52 -5.59
C GLN A 107 -5.60 13.94 -4.15
N VAL A 108 -4.46 14.61 -3.94
CA VAL A 108 -4.06 15.13 -2.63
C VAL A 108 -4.93 16.34 -2.27
N ARG A 109 -5.49 16.33 -1.06
CA ARG A 109 -6.31 17.41 -0.53
C ARG A 109 -5.66 17.97 0.73
N GLY A 110 -4.85 19.02 0.55
CA GLY A 110 -4.18 19.70 1.65
C GLY A 110 -2.86 19.03 2.06
N ALA A 111 -2.54 19.07 3.34
CA ALA A 111 -1.28 18.53 3.86
C ALA A 111 -1.30 16.99 3.88
N LEU A 112 -0.15 16.39 3.53
CA LEU A 112 0.03 14.95 3.62
C LEU A 112 0.00 14.47 5.08
N PRO A 113 -0.48 13.24 5.34
CA PRO A 113 -0.48 12.65 6.66
C PRO A 113 0.96 12.42 7.13
N ALA A 114 1.18 12.45 8.45
CA ALA A 114 2.48 12.21 9.07
C ALA A 114 2.86 10.70 9.11
N ALA A 115 2.63 10.00 8.00
CA ALA A 115 2.94 8.59 7.81
C ALA A 115 4.46 8.35 7.73
N HIS A 116 4.88 7.09 7.89
CA HIS A 116 6.27 6.71 7.62
C HIS A 116 6.62 7.03 6.16
N ALA A 117 5.75 6.71 5.21
CA ALA A 117 5.92 7.07 3.80
C ALA A 117 4.56 7.28 3.14
N VAL A 118 4.49 8.23 2.20
CA VAL A 118 3.31 8.43 1.33
C VAL A 118 3.73 8.32 -0.13
N VAL A 119 3.48 7.18 -0.74
CA VAL A 119 3.72 6.96 -2.17
C VAL A 119 2.43 7.27 -2.90
N ASN A 120 2.38 8.45 -3.52
CA ASN A 120 1.27 8.86 -4.35
C ASN A 120 1.78 9.76 -5.49
N PRO A 121 1.59 9.37 -6.76
CA PRO A 121 2.09 10.14 -7.91
C PRO A 121 1.30 11.43 -8.20
N ASN A 122 0.19 11.68 -7.48
CA ASN A 122 -0.58 12.92 -7.51
C ASN A 122 -0.19 13.91 -6.40
N ARG A 123 0.94 13.70 -5.72
CA ARG A 123 1.52 14.72 -4.82
C ARG A 123 2.07 15.89 -5.61
N ASP A 124 1.91 17.10 -5.06
CA ASP A 124 2.43 18.34 -5.66
C ASP A 124 3.96 18.33 -5.83
N ASP A 125 4.67 17.58 -4.99
CA ASP A 125 6.13 17.44 -5.01
C ASP A 125 6.62 16.22 -5.80
N ASP A 126 5.73 15.44 -6.41
CA ASP A 126 6.10 14.29 -7.24
C ASP A 126 6.42 14.72 -8.69
N LEU A 127 7.61 14.35 -9.15
CA LEU A 127 8.13 14.70 -10.49
C LEU A 127 8.19 13.49 -11.44
N SER A 128 7.57 12.36 -11.07
CA SER A 128 7.69 11.11 -11.83
C SER A 128 6.91 11.11 -13.14
N GLY A 129 5.92 11.99 -13.27
CA GLY A 129 4.97 12.01 -14.38
C GLY A 129 4.00 10.81 -14.38
N GLN A 130 3.90 10.08 -13.27
CA GLN A 130 3.10 8.85 -13.16
C GLN A 130 1.71 9.07 -12.54
N GLY A 131 1.19 10.30 -12.54
CA GLY A 131 -0.14 10.62 -11.97
C GLY A 131 -1.32 9.90 -12.63
N HIS A 132 -1.07 9.16 -13.71
CA HIS A 132 -2.03 8.33 -14.42
C HIS A 132 -2.08 6.88 -13.91
N LEU A 133 -1.22 6.46 -12.98
CA LEU A 133 -1.30 5.10 -12.43
C LEU A 133 -2.55 4.93 -11.55
N CYS A 134 -3.15 3.74 -11.59
CA CYS A 134 -4.06 3.29 -10.54
C CYS A 134 -3.25 2.85 -9.30
N ALA A 135 -3.89 2.66 -8.15
CA ALA A 135 -3.23 2.25 -6.93
C ALA A 135 -2.54 0.89 -7.07
N ALA A 136 -3.13 -0.10 -7.74
CA ALA A 136 -2.49 -1.40 -7.96
C ALA A 136 -1.19 -1.28 -8.77
N GLY A 137 -1.12 -0.33 -9.71
CA GLY A 137 0.12 0.02 -10.42
C GLY A 137 1.18 0.59 -9.47
N VAL A 138 0.78 1.51 -8.59
CA VAL A 138 1.68 2.06 -7.54
C VAL A 138 2.17 0.96 -6.60
N VAL A 139 1.27 0.09 -6.14
CA VAL A 139 1.59 -1.05 -5.27
C VAL A 139 2.54 -2.01 -5.98
N PHE A 140 2.28 -2.36 -7.24
CA PHE A 140 3.18 -3.23 -8.01
C PHE A 140 4.60 -2.68 -8.08
N LEU A 141 4.75 -1.39 -8.39
CA LEU A 141 6.08 -0.74 -8.41
C LEU A 141 6.73 -0.71 -7.03
N ALA A 142 5.95 -0.49 -5.96
CA ALA A 142 6.45 -0.57 -4.59
C ALA A 142 6.94 -1.98 -4.23
N LEU A 143 6.26 -3.03 -4.69
CA LEU A 143 6.68 -4.43 -4.51
C LEU A 143 7.95 -4.75 -5.30
N VAL A 144 8.09 -4.25 -6.53
CA VAL A 144 9.32 -4.37 -7.33
C VAL A 144 10.51 -3.73 -6.58
N GLN A 145 10.33 -2.52 -6.06
CA GLN A 145 11.39 -1.84 -5.30
C GLN A 145 11.68 -2.57 -3.97
N THR A 146 10.65 -3.06 -3.28
CA THR A 146 10.81 -3.85 -2.04
C THR A 146 11.57 -5.15 -2.30
N ALA A 147 11.27 -5.87 -3.38
CA ALA A 147 12.01 -7.07 -3.77
C ALA A 147 13.49 -6.77 -4.06
N LYS A 148 13.78 -5.64 -4.70
CA LYS A 148 15.16 -5.18 -4.94
C LYS A 148 15.90 -4.92 -3.63
N VAL A 149 15.26 -4.28 -2.65
CA VAL A 149 15.83 -4.04 -1.32
C VAL A 149 16.06 -5.35 -0.59
N LEU A 150 15.09 -6.27 -0.57
CA LEU A 150 15.20 -7.58 0.07
C LEU A 150 16.34 -8.43 -0.50
N ARG A 151 16.56 -8.39 -1.82
CA ARG A 151 17.69 -9.08 -2.47
C ARG A 151 19.05 -8.57 -2.00
N ALA A 152 19.15 -7.32 -1.58
CA ALA A 152 20.38 -6.76 -1.02
C ALA A 152 20.56 -7.10 0.47
N MET A 153 19.49 -7.48 1.17
CA MET A 153 19.48 -7.76 2.62
C MET A 153 19.47 -9.25 2.94
N THR A 154 19.05 -10.11 2.01
CA THR A 154 18.77 -11.53 2.23
C THR A 154 19.08 -12.36 0.99
N ASP A 155 19.31 -13.66 1.18
CA ASP A 155 19.44 -14.65 0.09
C ASP A 155 18.07 -15.25 -0.34
N ALA A 156 16.95 -14.65 0.08
CA ALA A 156 15.62 -15.14 -0.26
C ALA A 156 15.36 -15.01 -1.78
N ALA A 157 14.80 -16.06 -2.39
CA ALA A 157 14.39 -16.00 -3.77
C ALA A 157 13.31 -14.92 -3.97
N PRO A 158 13.41 -14.09 -5.02
CA PRO A 158 12.40 -13.06 -5.28
C PRO A 158 11.05 -13.71 -5.66
N PRO A 159 9.92 -13.05 -5.35
CA PRO A 159 8.62 -13.49 -5.84
C PRO A 159 8.52 -13.31 -7.35
N ASP A 160 7.73 -14.16 -8.01
CA ASP A 160 7.36 -13.98 -9.41
C ASP A 160 6.29 -12.89 -9.54
N LEU A 161 6.72 -11.62 -9.52
CA LEU A 161 5.82 -10.48 -9.63
C LEU A 161 5.13 -10.42 -11.00
N LEU A 162 5.77 -10.89 -12.07
CA LEU A 162 5.18 -10.84 -13.41
C LEU A 162 3.93 -11.71 -13.52
N SER A 163 3.87 -12.81 -12.75
CA SER A 163 2.66 -13.63 -12.64
C SER A 163 1.44 -12.92 -12.05
N LEU A 164 1.62 -11.72 -11.47
CA LEU A 164 0.56 -10.93 -10.84
C LEU A 164 0.09 -9.74 -11.69
N LEU A 165 0.61 -9.59 -12.92
CA LEU A 165 0.24 -8.48 -13.81
C LEU A 165 -1.22 -8.54 -14.26
N ASP A 166 -1.88 -9.71 -14.17
CA ASP A 166 -3.31 -9.85 -14.44
C ASP A 166 -4.16 -9.04 -13.45
N LEU A 167 -3.80 -9.04 -12.17
CA LEU A 167 -4.44 -8.22 -11.13
C LEU A 167 -4.20 -6.73 -11.38
N VAL A 168 -2.97 -6.35 -11.78
CA VAL A 168 -2.63 -4.95 -12.09
C VAL A 168 -3.43 -4.46 -13.30
N ALA A 169 -3.52 -5.27 -14.36
CA ALA A 169 -4.27 -4.92 -15.56
C ALA A 169 -5.78 -4.82 -15.28
N LEU A 170 -6.34 -5.73 -14.48
CA LEU A 170 -7.75 -5.68 -14.06
C LEU A 170 -8.06 -4.37 -13.33
N ALA A 171 -7.25 -4.04 -12.32
CA ALA A 171 -7.40 -2.80 -11.55
C ALA A 171 -7.31 -1.56 -12.43
N THR A 172 -6.26 -1.49 -13.27
CA THR A 172 -6.03 -0.36 -14.20
C THR A 172 -7.25 -0.10 -15.09
N VAL A 173 -7.88 -1.16 -15.62
CA VAL A 173 -9.07 -1.03 -16.46
C VAL A 173 -10.30 -0.63 -15.64
N CYS A 174 -10.50 -1.25 -14.47
CA CYS A 174 -11.67 -1.00 -13.62
C CYS A 174 -11.67 0.40 -12.99
N ASP A 175 -10.49 0.97 -12.75
CA ASP A 175 -10.31 2.32 -12.22
C ASP A 175 -10.32 3.40 -13.32
N VAL A 176 -10.47 2.99 -14.59
CA VAL A 176 -10.67 3.87 -15.75
C VAL A 176 -9.55 4.91 -15.91
N VAL A 177 -8.34 4.56 -15.48
CA VAL A 177 -7.17 5.42 -15.65
C VAL A 177 -6.65 5.39 -17.10
N PRO A 178 -5.95 6.44 -17.57
CA PRO A 178 -5.44 6.48 -18.94
C PRO A 178 -4.52 5.30 -19.27
N LEU A 179 -4.83 4.58 -20.36
CA LEU A 179 -4.00 3.50 -20.91
C LEU A 179 -2.83 4.05 -21.75
N THR A 180 -1.94 4.77 -21.08
CA THR A 180 -0.73 5.38 -21.64
C THR A 180 0.48 5.03 -20.79
N GLY A 181 1.69 5.18 -21.34
CA GLY A 181 2.91 4.95 -20.58
C GLY A 181 2.96 3.55 -19.95
N VAL A 182 3.20 3.50 -18.64
CA VAL A 182 3.33 2.25 -17.89
C VAL A 182 2.02 1.47 -17.84
N ASN A 183 0.85 2.12 -17.77
CA ASN A 183 -0.44 1.44 -17.80
C ASN A 183 -0.71 0.68 -19.12
N ARG A 184 -0.01 1.03 -20.20
CA ARG A 184 -0.18 0.40 -21.52
C ARG A 184 0.81 -0.72 -21.80
N ALA A 185 1.99 -0.68 -21.17
CA ALA A 185 3.14 -1.52 -21.50
C ALA A 185 2.90 -2.99 -21.12
#